data_AF-A0AAD3NDU6-F1
#
_entry.id   AF-A0AAD3NDU6-F1
#
_cell.length_a   1.000
_cell.length_b   1.000
_cell.length_c   1.000
_cell.angle_alpha   90.00
_cell.angle_beta   90.00
_cell.angle_gamma   90.00
#
_symmetry.space_group_name_H-M   'P 1'
#
loop_
_entity.id
_entity.type
_entity.pdbx_description
1 polymer ?
#
loop_
_entity_poly.entity_id
_entity_poly.type
_entity_poly.pdbx_seq_one_letter_code
_entity_poly.pdbx_strand_id
1 'polypeptide(L)'
;MGIDARDLKGYVAPEVLAQKPYSKAVDCWSIGVIAYILLCGYPPFYDENDSKLFEQILKADYEFDAPYWDDISDSAKDFISSLMEKDPAKLFHL
;
A
#
# COMPACT_ATOMS: atom_id res chain seq x y z
N MET A 1 -19.43 -14.21 -1.13
CA MET A 1 -18.16 -13.50 -0.90
C MET A 1 -17.62 -13.15 -2.28
N GLY A 2 -18.14 -12.07 -2.87
CA GLY A 2 -17.69 -11.60 -4.18
C GLY A 2 -16.59 -10.59 -3.93
N ILE A 3 -15.44 -10.76 -4.59
CA ILE A 3 -14.36 -9.77 -4.54
C ILE A 3 -14.92 -8.48 -5.14
N ASP A 4 -14.94 -7.42 -4.35
CA ASP A 4 -15.41 -6.12 -4.82
C ASP A 4 -14.37 -5.57 -5.79
N ALA A 5 -14.79 -4.99 -6.91
CA ALA A 5 -13.86 -4.34 -7.84
C ALA A 5 -13.04 -3.22 -7.17
N ARG A 6 -13.51 -2.71 -6.02
CA ARG A 6 -12.80 -1.76 -5.16
C ARG A 6 -11.58 -2.40 -4.49
N ASP A 7 -11.66 -3.67 -4.10
CA ASP A 7 -10.54 -4.39 -3.50
C ASP A 7 -9.35 -4.37 -4.46
N LEU A 8 -9.59 -4.61 -5.75
CA LEU A 8 -8.54 -4.60 -6.77
C LEU A 8 -7.85 -3.23 -6.94
N LYS A 9 -8.59 -2.13 -6.73
CA LYS A 9 -8.04 -0.76 -6.87
C LYS A 9 -7.02 -0.44 -5.79
N GLY A 10 -7.17 -0.99 -4.58
CA GLY A 10 -6.23 -0.79 -3.46
C GLY A 10 -4.83 -1.37 -3.68
N TYR A 11 -4.69 -2.31 -4.62
CA TYR A 11 -3.39 -2.90 -4.98
C TYR A 11 -2.64 -2.10 -6.05
N VAL A 12 -3.29 -1.12 -6.70
CA VAL A 12 -2.70 -0.37 -7.81
C VAL A 12 -1.77 0.72 -7.28
N ALA A 13 -0.52 0.71 -7.76
CA ALA A 13 0.49 1.70 -7.36
C ALA A 13 0.12 3.14 -7.81
N PRO A 14 0.51 4.17 -7.04
CA PRO A 14 0.15 5.57 -7.30
C PRO A 14 0.61 6.09 -8.68
N GLU A 15 1.73 5.61 -9.21
CA GLU A 15 2.24 5.98 -10.53
C GLU A 15 1.39 5.46 -11.70
N VAL A 16 0.72 4.31 -11.51
CA VAL A 16 -0.20 3.73 -12.51
C VAL A 16 -1.47 4.56 -12.58
N LEU A 17 -1.99 5.00 -11.43
CA LEU A 17 -3.12 5.92 -11.35
C LEU A 17 -2.78 7.29 -11.94
N ALA A 18 -1.55 7.75 -11.74
CA ALA A 18 -1.06 9.02 -12.29
C ALA A 18 -0.67 8.97 -13.78
N GLN A 19 -0.87 7.84 -14.48
CA GLN A 19 -0.48 7.63 -15.88
C GLN A 19 1.01 7.95 -16.16
N LYS A 20 1.88 7.76 -15.18
CA LYS A 20 3.33 7.96 -15.33
C LYS A 20 3.98 6.70 -15.93
N PRO A 21 5.17 6.82 -16.55
CA PRO A 21 5.94 5.67 -16.99
C PRO A 21 6.17 4.72 -15.81
N TYR A 22 5.61 3.52 -15.89
CA TYR A 22 5.69 2.51 -14.85
C TYR A 22 7.05 1.79 -14.88
N SER A 23 7.53 1.36 -13.72
CA SER A 23 8.74 0.55 -13.58
C SER A 23 8.45 -0.67 -12.69
N LYS A 24 9.47 -1.47 -12.39
CA LYS A 24 9.37 -2.61 -11.46
C LYS A 24 8.92 -2.23 -10.04
N ALA A 25 8.94 -0.93 -9.71
CA ALA A 25 8.46 -0.40 -8.43
C ALA A 25 6.96 -0.69 -8.16
N VAL A 26 6.15 -0.82 -9.22
CA VAL A 26 4.71 -1.15 -9.11
C VAL A 26 4.49 -2.51 -8.45
N ASP A 27 5.38 -3.48 -8.73
CA ASP A 27 5.33 -4.81 -8.13
C ASP A 27 5.69 -4.76 -6.64
N CYS A 28 6.66 -3.91 -6.25
CA CYS A 28 7.03 -3.71 -4.85
C CYS A 28 5.88 -3.13 -4.01
N TRP A 29 5.16 -2.15 -4.57
CA TRP A 29 3.97 -1.59 -3.92
C TRP A 29 2.91 -2.66 -3.65
N SER A 30 2.61 -3.46 -4.67
CA SER A 30 1.62 -4.54 -4.58
C SER A 30 2.01 -5.58 -3.52
N ILE A 31 3.30 -5.91 -3.42
CA ILE A 31 3.83 -6.80 -2.37
C ILE A 31 3.67 -6.16 -0.99
N GLY A 32 3.91 -4.86 -0.84
CA GLY A 32 3.71 -4.13 0.42
C GLY A 32 2.25 -4.18 0.90
N VAL A 33 1.30 -3.94 0.00
CA VAL A 33 -0.14 -4.03 0.29
C VAL A 33 -0.54 -5.45 0.72
N ILE A 34 -0.05 -6.48 0.02
CA ILE A 34 -0.31 -7.87 0.38
C ILE A 34 0.31 -8.22 1.75
N ALA A 35 1.55 -7.79 2.01
CA ALA A 35 2.22 -8.02 3.29
C ALA A 35 1.47 -7.36 4.44
N TYR A 36 0.97 -6.12 4.25
CA TYR A 36 0.13 -5.43 5.24
C TYR A 36 -1.12 -6.26 5.59
N ILE A 37 -1.85 -6.72 4.57
CA ILE A 37 -3.06 -7.53 4.76
C ILE A 37 -2.75 -8.86 5.45
N LEU A 38 -1.63 -9.51 5.12
CA LEU A 38 -1.24 -10.78 5.73
C LEU A 38 -0.92 -10.65 7.24
N LEU A 39 -0.45 -9.48 7.69
CA LEU A 39 -0.07 -9.27 9.09
C LEU A 39 -1.23 -8.82 9.97
N CYS A 40 -2.14 -7.96 9.47
CA CYS A 40 -3.21 -7.38 10.29
C CYS A 40 -4.64 -7.77 9.86
N GLY A 41 -4.82 -8.32 8.64
CA GLY A 41 -6.10 -8.82 8.15
C GLY A 41 -7.00 -7.78 7.45
N TYR A 42 -6.53 -6.56 7.23
CA TYR A 42 -7.29 -5.50 6.53
C TYR A 42 -6.39 -4.71 5.55
N PRO A 43 -6.96 -4.08 4.51
CA PRO A 43 -6.17 -3.32 3.53
C PRO A 43 -5.65 -1.99 4.11
N PRO A 44 -4.44 -1.54 3.72
CA PRO A 44 -3.88 -0.27 4.17
C PRO A 44 -4.63 0.96 3.63
N PHE A 45 -5.36 0.80 2.52
CA PHE A 45 -6.14 1.87 1.89
C PHE A 45 -7.57 1.38 1.66
N TYR A 46 -8.55 2.12 2.17
CA TYR A 46 -9.96 1.83 1.97
C TYR A 46 -10.79 3.11 2.17
N ASP A 47 -11.63 3.42 1.19
CA ASP A 47 -12.68 4.44 1.30
C ASP A 47 -13.84 4.04 0.38
N GLU A 48 -15.08 4.34 0.77
CA GLU A 48 -16.27 4.11 -0.06
C GLU A 48 -16.29 5.02 -1.29
N ASN A 49 -15.61 6.17 -1.21
CA ASN A 49 -15.43 7.11 -2.29
C ASN A 49 -14.10 6.83 -3.01
N ASP A 50 -14.20 6.37 -4.26
CA ASP A 50 -13.05 6.12 -5.14
C ASP A 50 -12.06 7.29 -5.19
N SER A 51 -12.53 8.54 -5.18
CA SER A 51 -11.64 9.72 -5.25
C SER A 51 -10.79 9.86 -3.99
N LYS A 52 -11.35 9.54 -2.82
CA LYS A 52 -10.63 9.56 -1.55
C LYS A 52 -9.68 8.38 -1.43
N LEU A 53 -10.10 7.20 -1.88
CA LEU A 53 -9.23 6.02 -1.97
C LEU A 53 -8.00 6.34 -2.83
N PHE A 54 -8.20 6.95 -4.01
CA PHE A 54 -7.08 7.36 -4.86
C PHE A 54 -6.22 8.43 -4.20
N GLU A 55 -6.81 9.36 -3.45
CA GLU A 55 -6.05 10.37 -2.71
C GLU A 55 -5.15 9.74 -1.63
N GLN A 56 -5.65 8.75 -0.89
CA GLN A 56 -4.88 7.99 0.10
C GLN A 56 -3.71 7.25 -0.57
N ILE A 57 -3.98 6.52 -1.65
CA ILE A 57 -2.94 5.79 -2.42
C ILE A 57 -1.88 6.75 -2.96
N LEU A 58 -2.30 7.87 -3.58
CA LEU A 58 -1.39 8.88 -4.14
C LEU A 58 -0.51 9.56 -3.08
N LYS A 59 -1.02 9.69 -1.84
CA LYS A 59 -0.27 10.26 -0.72
C LYS A 59 0.60 9.24 0.01
N ALA A 60 0.36 7.94 -0.21
CA ALA A 60 0.81 6.84 0.64
C ALA A 60 0.36 7.04 2.10
N ASP A 61 -0.92 7.39 2.26
CA ASP A 61 -1.55 7.71 3.54
C ASP A 61 -2.18 6.45 4.15
N TYR A 62 -1.39 5.73 4.96
CA TYR A 62 -1.78 4.54 5.71
C TYR A 62 -1.14 4.58 7.09
N GLU A 63 -1.75 3.92 8.06
CA GLU A 63 -1.27 3.86 9.45
C GLU A 63 -1.11 2.42 9.92
N PHE A 64 -0.33 2.22 10.98
CA PHE A 64 -0.18 0.93 11.66
C PHE A 64 -1.04 0.97 12.94
N ASP A 65 -2.35 0.80 12.78
CA ASP A 65 -3.31 1.07 13.84
C ASP A 65 -3.24 0.07 15.00
N ALA A 66 -3.34 0.60 16.22
CA ALA A 66 -3.62 -0.21 17.40
C ALA A 66 -5.07 -0.72 17.38
N PRO A 67 -5.36 -1.94 17.90
CA PRO A 67 -4.42 -2.86 18.53
C PRO A 67 -3.75 -3.84 17.55
N TYR A 68 -4.11 -3.81 16.26
CA TYR A 68 -3.72 -4.83 15.29
C TYR A 68 -2.22 -4.87 15.01
N TRP A 69 -1.54 -3.74 15.19
CA TRP A 69 -0.10 -3.59 14.94
C TRP A 69 0.76 -3.52 16.20
N ASP A 70 0.18 -3.68 17.40
CA ASP A 70 0.90 -3.56 18.67
C ASP A 70 1.94 -4.68 18.85
N ASP A 71 1.58 -5.91 18.47
CA ASP A 71 2.45 -7.10 18.59
C ASP A 71 3.30 -7.37 17.34
N ILE A 72 3.15 -6.55 16.29
CA ILE A 72 3.92 -6.69 15.05
C ILE A 72 5.25 -5.96 15.18
N SER A 73 6.35 -6.67 14.90
CA SER A 73 7.72 -6.15 15.02
C SER A 73 7.95 -4.90 14.18
N ASP A 74 8.77 -3.98 14.70
CA ASP A 74 9.18 -2.76 13.97
C ASP A 74 9.87 -3.10 12.64
N SER A 75 10.65 -4.18 12.58
CA SER A 75 11.27 -4.63 11.32
C SER A 75 10.26 -4.98 10.23
N ALA A 76 9.07 -5.45 10.60
CA ALA A 76 8.01 -5.76 9.63
C ALA A 76 7.31 -4.47 9.15
N LYS A 77 7.10 -3.51 10.06
CA LYS A 77 6.60 -2.17 9.74
C LYS A 77 7.55 -1.45 8.78
N ASP A 78 8.85 -1.45 9.09
CA ASP A 78 9.91 -0.86 8.24
C ASP A 78 9.97 -1.52 6.86
N PHE A 79 9.85 -2.85 6.79
CA PHE A 79 9.81 -3.58 5.53
C PHE A 79 8.62 -3.15 4.66
N ILE A 80 7.42 -3.06 5.23
CA ILE A 80 6.22 -2.61 4.52
C ILE A 80 6.35 -1.16 4.09
N SER A 81 6.82 -0.28 4.98
CA SER A 81 6.99 1.14 4.65
C SER A 81 7.98 1.38 3.53
N SER A 82 9.02 0.56 3.44
CA SER A 82 9.99 0.66 2.37
C SER A 82 9.46 0.10 1.04
N LEU A 83 8.52 -0.85 1.06
CA LEU A 83 7.85 -1.37 -0.13
C LEU A 83 6.76 -0.43 -0.64
N MET A 84 6.06 0.27 0.25
CA MET A 84 5.02 1.25 -0.06
C MET A 84 5.57 2.69 -0.05
N GLU A 85 6.83 2.87 -0.48
CA GLU A 85 7.46 4.18 -0.64
C GLU A 85 7.12 4.75 -2.03
N LYS A 86 6.59 5.97 -2.03
CA LYS A 86 6.11 6.67 -3.23
C LYS A 86 7.25 7.28 -4.06
N ASP A 87 8.39 7.54 -3.43
CA ASP A 87 9.56 8.09 -4.09
C ASP A 87 10.48 6.97 -4.57
N PRO A 88 10.58 6.69 -5.88
CA PRO A 88 11.46 5.66 -6.41
C PRO A 88 12.93 5.90 -6.06
N ALA A 89 13.32 7.15 -5.75
CA ALA A 89 14.68 7.46 -5.32
C ALA A 89 14.96 7.06 -3.86
N LYS A 90 13.90 6.85 -3.06
CA LYS A 90 13.98 6.33 -1.69
C LYS A 90 13.68 4.83 -1.60
N LEU A 91 13.11 4.27 -2.66
CA LEU A 91 12.84 2.84 -2.83
C LEU A 91 14.19 2.09 -2.95
N PHE A 92 14.78 1.74 -1.80
CA PHE A 92 16.01 0.95 -1.66
C PHE A 92 17.07 1.13 -2.77
N HIS A 93 18.10 1.93 -2.48
CA HIS A 93 19.41 1.70 -3.08
C HIS A 93 19.90 0.31 -2.63
N LEU A 94 19.68 -0.70 -3.48
CA LEU A 94 20.54 -1.90 -3.53
C LEU A 94 21.89 -1.54 -4.15
#